data_AF-A0A2S5GQI0-F1
#
_entry.id   AF-A0A2S5GQI0-F1
#
_cell.length_a   1.000
_cell.length_b   1.000
_cell.length_c   1.000
_cell.angle_alpha   90.00
_cell.angle_beta   90.00
_cell.angle_gamma   90.00
#
_symmetry.space_group_name_H-M   'P 1'
#
loop_
_entity.id
_entity.type
_entity.pdbx_description
1 polymer ?
#
loop_
_entity_poly.entity_id
_entity_poly.type
_entity_poly.pdbx_seq_one_letter_code
_entity_poly.pdbx_strand_id
1 'polypeptide(L)'
;MKYAHEVIDLLAAYPGREFRMAEILRHVSRGMPLTPASQEAMRRGARRVLDHLLDAGHVQRCGGNTKSATYSWQQLGHALHKNHAHLGPDLRQ
;
A
#
# COMPACT_ATOMS: atom_id res chain seq x y z
N MET A 1 1.85 -15.55 4.14
CA MET A 1 1.94 -14.26 4.88
C MET A 1 0.72 -14.13 5.79
N LYS A 2 0.90 -13.94 7.10
CA LYS A 2 -0.20 -14.00 8.10
C LYS A 2 -1.29 -12.92 7.94
N TYR A 3 -0.94 -11.74 7.41
CA TYR A 3 -1.84 -10.58 7.33
C TYR A 3 -2.37 -10.30 5.93
N ALA A 4 -2.12 -11.19 4.95
CA ALA A 4 -2.47 -10.93 3.56
C ALA A 4 -3.97 -10.76 3.36
N HIS A 5 -4.77 -11.66 3.96
CA HIS A 5 -6.21 -11.64 3.85
C HIS A 5 -6.82 -10.33 4.38
N GLU A 6 -6.52 -9.95 5.63
CA GLU A 6 -7.07 -8.73 6.24
C GLU A 6 -6.65 -7.45 5.49
N VAL A 7 -5.43 -7.40 4.94
CA VAL A 7 -4.96 -6.25 4.15
C VAL A 7 -5.71 -6.16 2.81
N ILE A 8 -5.88 -7.30 2.13
CA ILE A 8 -6.61 -7.35 0.86
C ILE A 8 -8.09 -7.03 1.10
N ASP A 9 -8.71 -7.61 2.13
CA ASP A 9 -10.12 -7.36 2.49
C ASP A 9 -10.37 -5.86 2.71
N LEU A 10 -9.55 -5.20 3.53
CA LEU A 10 -9.66 -3.77 3.78
C LEU A 10 -9.51 -2.93 2.51
N LEU A 11 -8.45 -3.18 1.73
CA LEU A 11 -8.13 -2.33 0.57
C LEU A 11 -9.12 -2.58 -0.57
N ALA A 12 -9.46 -3.84 -0.85
CA ALA A 12 -10.37 -4.23 -1.92
C ALA A 12 -11.83 -3.85 -1.60
N ALA A 13 -12.24 -3.80 -0.33
CA ALA A 13 -13.56 -3.32 0.06
C ALA A 13 -13.78 -1.82 -0.23
N TYR A 14 -12.70 -1.03 -0.30
CA TYR A 14 -12.74 0.41 -0.56
C TYR A 14 -11.79 0.79 -1.68
N PRO A 15 -12.08 0.40 -2.94
CA PRO A 15 -11.17 0.64 -4.03
C PRO A 15 -11.05 2.14 -4.35
N GLY A 16 -9.83 2.59 -4.62
CA GLY A 16 -9.51 4.02 -4.81
C GLY A 16 -9.38 4.84 -3.52
N ARG A 17 -9.78 4.31 -2.36
CA ARG A 17 -9.59 4.99 -1.07
C ARG A 17 -8.14 4.86 -0.60
N GLU A 18 -7.59 5.96 -0.13
CA GLU A 18 -6.24 6.02 0.43
C GLU A 18 -6.24 5.65 1.91
N PHE A 19 -5.39 4.70 2.28
CA PHE A 19 -5.18 4.27 3.66
C PHE A 19 -3.73 4.47 4.08
N ARG A 20 -3.52 5.03 5.26
CA ARG A 20 -2.19 5.08 5.89
C ARG A 20 -1.83 3.73 6.49
N MET A 21 -0.52 3.47 6.63
CA MET A 21 -0.04 2.27 7.33
C MET A 21 -0.65 2.10 8.72
N ALA A 22 -0.84 3.18 9.48
CA ALA A 22 -1.45 3.13 10.81
C ALA A 22 -2.92 2.67 10.77
N GLU A 23 -3.68 3.07 9.75
CA GLU A 23 -5.08 2.67 9.58
C GLU A 23 -5.19 1.20 9.19
N ILE A 24 -4.31 0.74 8.30
CA ILE A 24 -4.20 -0.68 7.93
C ILE A 24 -3.90 -1.51 9.18
N LEU A 25 -2.90 -1.12 9.98
CA LEU A 25 -2.56 -1.84 11.20
C LEU A 25 -3.69 -1.84 12.23
N ARG A 26 -4.44 -0.74 12.35
CA ARG A 26 -5.60 -0.67 13.25
C ARG A 26 -6.71 -1.64 12.84
N HIS A 27 -6.92 -1.80 11.53
CA HIS A 27 -7.87 -2.76 11.01
C HIS A 27 -7.39 -4.20 11.22
N VAL A 28 -6.13 -4.50 10.89
CA VAL A 28 -5.52 -5.84 11.06
C VAL A 28 -5.46 -6.25 12.54
N SER A 29 -5.24 -5.31 13.45
CA SER A 29 -5.29 -5.58 14.89
C SER A 29 -6.71 -5.69 15.44
N ARG A 30 -7.73 -5.34 14.65
CA ARG A 30 -9.14 -5.24 15.07
C ARG A 30 -9.33 -4.39 16.34
N GLY A 31 -8.48 -3.37 16.51
CA GLY A 31 -8.49 -2.53 17.71
C GLY A 31 -7.92 -3.17 18.97
N MET A 32 -7.32 -4.37 18.90
CA MET A 32 -6.67 -4.98 20.05
C MET A 32 -5.43 -4.18 20.48
N PRO A 33 -5.21 -3.99 21.79
CA PRO A 33 -3.99 -3.39 22.30
C PRO A 33 -2.81 -4.33 22.05
N LEU A 34 -1.87 -3.89 21.22
CA LEU A 34 -0.66 -4.64 20.88
C LEU A 34 0.54 -4.05 21.61
N THR A 35 1.43 -4.91 22.06
CA THR A 35 2.76 -4.47 22.52
C THR A 35 3.53 -3.83 21.36
N PRO A 36 4.44 -2.87 21.63
CA PRO A 36 5.20 -2.19 20.58
C PRO A 36 5.99 -3.18 19.68
N ALA A 37 6.51 -4.26 20.26
CA ALA A 37 7.17 -5.34 19.52
C ALA A 37 6.22 -6.06 18.55
N SER A 38 4.99 -6.37 18.99
CA SER A 38 3.98 -7.01 18.14
C SER A 38 3.50 -6.07 17.03
N GLN A 39 3.38 -4.77 17.33
CA GLN A 39 3.01 -3.76 16.34
C GLN A 39 4.09 -3.62 15.26
N GLU A 40 5.37 -3.67 15.61
CA GLU A 40 6.47 -3.64 14.63
C GLU A 40 6.49 -4.91 13.78
N ALA A 41 6.29 -6.08 14.38
CA ALA A 41 6.18 -7.34 13.65
C ALA A 41 5.00 -7.33 12.66
N MET A 42 3.86 -6.79 13.08
CA MET A 42 2.68 -6.61 12.23
C MET A 42 2.96 -5.61 11.11
N ARG A 43 3.60 -4.47 11.41
CA ARG A 43 4.02 -3.48 10.41
C ARG A 43 4.91 -4.08 9.34
N ARG A 44 5.93 -4.85 9.73
CA ARG A 44 6.81 -5.56 8.79
C ARG A 44 6.04 -6.57 7.94
N GLY A 45 5.12 -7.31 8.54
CA GLY A 45 4.27 -8.27 7.83
C GLY A 45 3.34 -7.60 6.82
N ALA A 46 2.62 -6.55 7.22
CA ALA A 46 1.76 -5.76 6.34
C ALA A 46 2.57 -5.07 5.23
N ARG A 47 3.77 -4.56 5.54
CA ARG A 47 4.67 -3.97 4.54
C ARG A 47 5.05 -4.97 3.46
N ARG A 48 5.39 -6.21 3.80
CA ARG A 48 5.69 -7.27 2.81
C ARG A 48 4.48 -7.55 1.92
N VAL A 49 3.29 -7.64 2.49
CA VAL A 49 2.05 -7.84 1.70
C VAL A 49 1.85 -6.67 0.73
N LEU A 50 1.96 -5.44 1.21
CA LEU A 50 1.81 -4.24 0.37
C LEU A 50 2.86 -4.19 -0.74
N ASP A 51 4.10 -4.57 -0.46
CA ASP A 51 5.18 -4.64 -1.44
C ASP A 51 4.87 -5.63 -2.56
N HIS A 52 4.40 -6.83 -2.21
CA HIS A 52 3.92 -7.82 -3.18
C HIS A 52 2.70 -7.34 -3.98
N LEU A 53 1.77 -6.62 -3.35
CA LEU A 53 0.60 -6.07 -4.04
C LEU A 53 0.94 -4.89 -4.97
N LEU A 54 1.97 -4.12 -4.62
CA LEU A 54 2.53 -3.06 -5.47
C LEU A 54 3.22 -3.66 -6.69
N ASP A 55 4.05 -4.68 -6.48
CA ASP A 55 4.74 -5.43 -7.55
C ASP A 55 3.73 -6.09 -8.51
N ALA A 56 2.67 -6.69 -7.98
CA ALA A 56 1.59 -7.26 -8.76
C ALA A 56 0.66 -6.21 -9.41
N GLY A 57 0.81 -4.92 -9.10
CA GLY A 57 0.00 -3.84 -9.64
C GLY A 57 -1.41 -3.71 -9.06
N HIS A 58 -1.78 -4.49 -8.03
CA HIS A 58 -3.11 -4.40 -7.41
C HIS A 58 -3.29 -3.18 -6.50
N VAL A 59 -2.20 -2.69 -5.91
CA VAL A 59 -2.20 -1.55 -5.00
C VAL A 59 -1.32 -0.46 -5.57
N GLN A 60 -1.71 0.80 -5.38
CA GLN A 60 -0.89 1.96 -5.68
C GLN A 60 -0.45 2.62 -4.38
N ARG A 61 0.83 3.03 -4.33
CA ARG A 61 1.35 3.87 -3.26
C ARG A 61 1.19 5.33 -3.66
N CYS A 62 0.38 6.07 -2.93
CA CYS A 62 0.21 7.50 -3.07
C CYS A 62 1.06 8.25 -2.02
N GLY A 63 1.60 9.40 -2.40
CA GLY A 63 2.49 10.20 -1.54
C GLY A 63 3.98 9.84 -1.66
N GLY A 64 4.84 10.84 -1.40
CA GLY A 64 6.29 10.76 -1.55
C GLY A 64 7.00 9.85 -0.53
N ASN A 65 8.33 9.90 -0.49
CA ASN A 65 9.17 9.02 0.33
C ASN A 65 9.10 9.27 1.87
N THR A 66 8.10 10.02 2.33
CA THR A 66 7.95 10.42 3.74
C THR A 66 7.05 9.47 4.53
N LYS A 67 6.96 9.69 5.85
CA LYS A 67 6.07 8.96 6.80
C LYS A 67 4.57 9.05 6.44
N SER A 68 4.21 9.81 5.41
CA SER A 68 2.85 10.06 4.91
C SER A 68 2.48 9.20 3.70
N ALA A 69 3.19 8.10 3.44
CA ALA A 69 2.81 7.17 2.37
C ALA A 69 1.41 6.58 2.63
N THR A 70 0.53 6.75 1.66
CA THR A 70 -0.80 6.15 1.61
C THR A 70 -0.82 5.03 0.57
N TYR A 71 -1.74 4.10 0.75
CA TYR A 71 -1.95 2.95 -0.12
C TYR A 71 -3.40 2.90 -0.52
N SER A 72 -3.68 2.72 -1.81
CA SER A 72 -5.03 2.55 -2.32
C SER A 72 -5.09 1.32 -3.21
N TRP A 73 -6.20 0.59 -3.13
CA TRP A 73 -6.44 -0.48 -4.09
C TRP A 73 -6.72 0.13 -5.45
N GLN A 74 -6.05 -0.39 -6.48
CA GLN A 74 -6.21 0.10 -7.83
C GLN A 74 -7.64 -0.19 -8.28
N GLN A 75 -8.38 0.87 -8.63
CA GLN A 75 -9.66 0.71 -9.31
C GLN A 75 -9.37 0.07 -10.67
N LEU A 76 -10.04 -1.04 -10.99
CA LEU A 76 -10.08 -1.63 -12.34
C LEU A 76 -10.82 -0.74 -13.35
N GLY A 77 -10.70 0.58 -13.23
CA GLY A 77 -11.12 1.54 -14.24
C GLY A 77 -9.97 1.70 -15.23
N HIS A 78 -10.07 1.00 -16.37
CA HIS A 78 -9.38 1.31 -17.63
C HIS A 78 -7.94 1.81 -17.46
N ALA A 79 -6.98 0.88 -17.54
CA ALA A 79 -5.54 1.13 -17.44
C ALA A 79 -5.09 2.36 -18.27
N LEU A 80 -5.12 3.54 -17.66
CA LEU A 80 -4.31 4.67 -18.08
C LEU A 80 -2.98 4.48 -17.35
N HIS A 81 -2.21 3.58 -17.94
CA HIS A 81 -0.82 3.28 -17.64
C HIS A 81 -0.04 4.60 -17.65
N LYS A 82 0.01 5.31 -16.51
CA LYS A 82 0.94 6.41 -16.32
C LYS A 82 2.32 5.78 -16.12
N ASN A 83 2.93 5.42 -17.25
CA ASN A 83 4.35 5.16 -17.36
C ASN A 83 5.06 6.48 -17.00
N HIS A 84 5.24 6.75 -15.71
CA HIS A 84 6.21 7.74 -15.25
C HIS A 84 7.60 7.09 -15.23
N ALA A 85 7.92 6.38 -16.32
CA ALA A 85 9.26 5.95 -16.63
C ALA A 85 10.00 7.18 -17.15
N HIS A 86 10.92 7.68 -16.33
CA HIS A 86 12.22 8.17 -16.79
C HIS A 86 12.18 9.10 -18.02
N LEU A 87 11.75 10.35 -17.82
CA LEU A 87 12.28 11.44 -18.64
C LEU A 87 13.69 11.74 -18.14
N GLY A 88 14.66 10.96 -18.63
CA GLY A 88 16.05 11.41 -18.65
C GLY A 88 16.14 12.63 -19.57
N PRO A 89 16.82 13.71 -19.17
CA PRO A 89 16.99 14.87 -20.03
C PRO A 89 18.09 14.59 -21.05
N ASP A 90 17.76 13.94 -22.17
CA ASP A 90 18.71 13.83 -23.29
C ASP A 90 17.97 13.79 -24.64
N LEU A 91 17.79 14.97 -25.23
CA LEU A 91 18.01 15.27 -26.65
C LEU A 91 17.55 16.72 -26.93
N ARG A 92 18.45 17.69 -26.76
CA ARG A 92 18.43 18.91 -27.58
C ARG A 92 19.66 18.84 -28.48
N GLN A 93 19.41 18.50 -29.73
CA GLN A 93 20.28 18.87 -30.87
C GLN A 93 20.22 20.38 -31.03
#